data_AF-A0AAD8X8N4-F1
#
_entry.id   AF-A0AAD8X8N4-F1
#
_cell.length_a   1.000
_cell.length_b   1.000
_cell.length_c   1.000
_cell.angle_alpha   90.00
_cell.angle_beta   90.00
_cell.angle_gamma   90.00
#
_symmetry.space_group_name_H-M   'P 1'
#
loop_
_entity.id
_entity.type
_entity.pdbx_description
1 polymer ?
#
loop_
_entity_poly.entity_id
_entity_poly.type
_entity_poly.pdbx_seq_one_letter_code
_entity_poly.pdbx_strand_id
1 'polypeptide(L)'
;MKPVQFSYYEIYKKDVGGHFSVGICECDAVEVPDRRTFQVNDFCYIDCKLDVPFSSLPDIMTIDGTMAKKMTYVVEMIPSGASVEFAVYINGRKQGSHNACVRFE
;
A
#
# COMPACT_ATOMS: atom_id res chain seq x y z
N MET A 1 0.83 -7.29 -21.16
CA MET A 1 1.52 -7.60 -19.88
C MET A 1 0.51 -8.15 -18.89
N LYS A 2 0.95 -8.93 -17.90
CA LYS A 2 0.07 -9.41 -16.81
C LYS A 2 0.13 -8.42 -15.64
N PRO A 3 -0.95 -8.23 -14.87
CA PRO A 3 -0.90 -7.46 -13.64
C PRO A 3 0.16 -8.01 -12.68
N VAL A 4 0.82 -7.11 -11.95
CA VAL A 4 1.79 -7.46 -10.91
C VAL A 4 1.17 -7.12 -9.57
N GLN A 5 1.24 -8.06 -8.61
CA GLN A 5 0.68 -7.88 -7.28
C GLN A 5 1.79 -7.94 -6.23
N PHE A 6 1.75 -7.03 -5.26
CA PHE A 6 2.63 -7.06 -4.11
C PHE A 6 1.84 -6.88 -2.82
N SER A 7 2.15 -7.70 -1.82
CA SER A 7 1.50 -7.67 -0.50
C SER A 7 2.32 -6.83 0.48
N TYR A 8 1.66 -5.85 1.07
CA TYR A 8 2.23 -4.95 2.06
C TYR A 8 1.53 -5.13 3.41
N TYR A 9 2.13 -4.57 4.46
CA TYR A 9 1.45 -4.41 5.72
C TYR A 9 1.83 -3.09 6.39
N GLU A 10 0.87 -2.53 7.13
CA GLU A 10 1.09 -1.41 8.04
C GLU A 10 0.74 -1.81 9.47
N ILE A 11 1.42 -1.19 10.43
CA ILE A 11 1.19 -1.37 11.86
C ILE A 11 0.69 -0.05 12.46
N TYR A 12 -0.49 -0.09 13.06
CA TYR A 12 -1.12 1.08 13.64
C TYR A 12 -1.32 0.92 15.14
N LYS A 13 -0.70 1.80 15.93
CA LYS A 13 -0.93 1.88 17.39
C LYS A 13 -2.21 2.63 17.77
N LYS A 14 -2.80 3.38 16.83
CA LYS A 14 -4.03 4.15 16.98
C LYS A 14 -4.78 4.23 15.65
N ASP A 15 -6.06 4.55 15.71
CA ASP A 15 -6.87 4.77 14.51
C ASP A 15 -6.30 5.95 13.70
N VAL A 16 -6.20 5.75 12.39
CA VAL A 16 -5.70 6.73 11.41
C VAL A 16 -6.83 7.51 10.74
N GLY A 17 -8.05 7.42 11.26
CA GLY A 17 -9.19 8.21 10.79
C GLY A 17 -9.77 7.68 9.48
N GLY A 18 -9.61 6.38 9.22
CA GLY A 18 -10.17 5.75 8.02
C GLY A 18 -9.47 6.10 6.71
N HIS A 19 -8.23 6.59 6.75
CA HIS A 19 -7.42 6.87 5.56
C HIS A 19 -6.01 6.30 5.73
N PHE A 20 -5.43 5.81 4.65
CA PHE A 20 -3.99 5.51 4.58
C PHE A 20 -3.42 5.91 3.23
N SER A 21 -2.10 6.06 3.18
CA SER A 21 -1.37 6.35 1.95
C SER A 21 -0.23 5.36 1.83
N VAL A 22 -0.01 4.83 0.62
CA VAL A 22 1.14 3.98 0.30
C VAL A 22 1.98 4.65 -0.78
N GLY A 23 3.28 4.80 -0.52
CA GLY A 23 4.24 5.25 -1.51
C GLY A 23 4.69 4.09 -2.39
N ILE A 24 4.59 4.27 -3.69
CA ILE A 24 5.23 3.42 -4.70
C ILE A 24 6.52 4.11 -5.12
N CYS A 25 7.59 3.35 -5.15
CA CYS A 25 8.90 3.82 -5.55
C CYS A 25 9.32 3.12 -6.84
N GLU A 26 10.19 3.77 -7.61
CA GLU A 26 10.82 3.22 -8.80
C GLU A 26 12.34 3.24 -8.69
N CYS A 27 12.99 2.40 -9.49
CA CYS A 27 14.43 2.30 -9.56
C CYS A 27 14.83 1.86 -10.97
N ASP A 28 15.73 2.63 -11.61
CA ASP A 28 16.26 2.33 -12.93
C ASP A 28 17.53 1.45 -12.89
N ALA A 29 17.94 1.01 -11.70
CA ALA A 29 19.11 0.15 -11.55
C ALA A 29 18.82 -1.25 -12.12
N VAL A 30 19.83 -1.83 -12.78
CA VAL A 30 19.77 -3.20 -13.32
C VAL A 30 19.56 -4.22 -12.20
N GLU A 31 20.18 -3.99 -11.05
CA GLU A 31 19.98 -4.76 -9.82
C GLU A 31 19.13 -3.93 -8.85
N VAL A 32 17.87 -4.33 -8.68
CA VAL A 32 16.94 -3.64 -7.77
C VAL A 32 17.36 -3.90 -6.33
N PRO A 33 17.56 -2.85 -5.52
CA PRO A 33 17.94 -3.03 -4.13
C PRO A 33 16.76 -3.52 -3.29
N ASP A 34 17.02 -4.41 -2.34
CA ASP A 34 16.00 -4.91 -1.39
C ASP A 34 15.54 -3.85 -0.37
N ARG A 35 16.20 -2.68 -0.35
CA ARG A 35 15.93 -1.57 0.56
C ARG A 35 16.04 -0.24 -0.18
N ARG A 36 15.37 0.78 0.34
CA ARG A 36 15.45 2.14 -0.19
C ARG A 36 16.90 2.65 -0.10
N THR A 37 17.51 2.92 -1.24
CA THR A 37 18.82 3.56 -1.38
C THR A 37 18.67 4.90 -2.11
N PHE A 38 19.76 5.61 -2.37
CA PHE A 38 19.75 6.83 -3.19
C PHE A 38 19.34 6.59 -4.66
N GLN A 39 19.27 5.33 -5.10
CA GLN A 39 18.82 4.95 -6.45
C GLN A 39 17.32 4.71 -6.53
N VAL A 40 16.61 4.77 -5.41
CA VAL A 40 15.17 4.53 -5.31
C VAL A 40 14.46 5.87 -5.17
N ASN A 41 13.68 6.23 -6.18
CA ASN A 41 12.92 7.47 -6.24
C ASN A 41 11.45 7.23 -5.89
N ASP A 42 10.79 8.23 -5.32
CA ASP A 42 9.34 8.19 -5.17
C ASP A 42 8.70 8.32 -6.56
N PHE A 43 7.76 7.44 -6.88
CA PHE A 43 7.06 7.42 -8.17
C PHE A 43 5.66 7.99 -8.02
N CYS A 44 4.88 7.44 -7.09
CA CYS A 44 3.55 7.93 -6.79
C CYS A 44 3.11 7.54 -5.38
N TYR A 45 2.08 8.23 -4.90
CA TYR A 45 1.36 7.87 -3.69
C TYR A 45 -0.05 7.42 -4.04
N ILE A 46 -0.50 6.34 -3.41
CA ILE A 46 -1.87 5.86 -3.52
C ILE A 46 -2.56 6.15 -2.18
N ASP A 47 -3.42 7.16 -2.16
CA ASP A 47 -4.26 7.45 -1.00
C ASP A 47 -5.52 6.62 -1.05
N CYS A 48 -5.80 5.93 0.04
CA CYS A 48 -6.93 5.03 0.15
C CYS A 48 -7.80 5.39 1.35
N LYS A 49 -9.09 5.58 1.11
CA LYS A 49 -10.10 5.55 2.16
C LYS A 49 -10.34 4.11 2.57
N LEU A 50 -10.21 3.83 3.85
CA LEU A 50 -10.50 2.54 4.45
C LEU A 50 -12.01 2.34 4.55
N ASP A 51 -12.51 1.28 3.92
CA ASP A 51 -13.87 0.78 4.10
C ASP A 51 -13.99 -0.20 5.28
N VAL A 52 -12.84 -0.62 5.83
CA VAL A 52 -12.75 -1.47 7.02
C VAL A 52 -12.58 -0.63 8.29
N PRO A 53 -13.40 -0.85 9.33
CA PRO A 53 -13.21 -0.15 10.59
C PRO A 53 -11.94 -0.61 11.28
N PHE A 54 -11.22 0.31 11.94
CA PHE A 54 -9.98 0.02 12.67
C PHE A 54 -10.11 -1.14 13.67
N SER A 55 -11.26 -1.24 14.33
CA SER A 55 -11.57 -2.32 15.29
C SER A 55 -11.60 -3.71 14.66
N SER A 56 -11.85 -3.83 13.36
CA SER A 56 -11.86 -5.11 12.64
C SER A 56 -10.47 -5.62 12.25
N LEU A 57 -9.44 -4.79 12.37
CA LEU A 57 -8.08 -5.20 12.07
C LEU A 57 -7.57 -6.20 13.12
N PRO A 58 -6.78 -7.20 12.72
CA PRO A 58 -6.12 -8.10 13.65
C PRO A 58 -5.24 -7.36 14.66
N ASP A 59 -5.35 -7.75 15.93
CA ASP A 59 -4.42 -7.33 16.97
C ASP A 59 -3.09 -8.07 16.83
N ILE A 60 -2.00 -7.34 17.02
CA ILE A 60 -0.64 -7.86 17.12
C ILE A 60 0.05 -7.26 18.33
N MET A 61 0.96 -8.02 18.93
CA MET A 61 1.88 -7.52 19.94
C MET A 61 3.19 -7.13 19.24
N THR A 62 3.59 -5.88 19.36
CA THR A 62 4.88 -5.41 18.84
C THR A 62 6.01 -5.86 19.76
N ILE A 63 7.26 -5.79 19.26
CA ILE A 63 8.45 -6.25 19.99
C ILE A 63 8.65 -5.50 21.31
N ASP A 64 8.12 -4.28 21.42
CA ASP A 64 8.14 -3.42 22.60
C ASP A 64 7.00 -3.74 23.61
N GLY A 65 6.19 -4.77 23.35
CA GLY A 65 5.05 -5.18 24.20
C GLY A 65 3.78 -4.37 24.00
N THR A 66 3.75 -3.42 23.06
CA THR A 66 2.55 -2.62 22.77
C THR A 66 1.54 -3.41 21.95
N MET A 67 0.25 -3.27 22.25
CA MET A 67 -0.82 -3.75 21.37
C MET A 67 -1.00 -2.80 20.19
N ALA A 68 -1.00 -3.35 18.97
CA ALA A 68 -1.23 -2.60 17.74
C ALA A 68 -2.16 -3.38 16.81
N LYS A 69 -2.70 -2.69 15.81
CA LYS A 69 -3.46 -3.29 14.72
C LYS A 69 -2.56 -3.52 13.52
N LYS A 70 -2.65 -4.69 12.88
CA LYS A 70 -1.97 -4.97 11.61
C LYS A 70 -2.97 -4.89 10.47
N MET A 71 -2.68 -4.04 9.50
CA MET A 71 -3.42 -4.01 8.24
C MET A 71 -2.58 -4.66 7.15
N THR A 72 -3.12 -5.67 6.48
CA THR A 72 -2.50 -6.28 5.30
C THR A 72 -3.31 -5.91 4.06
N TYR A 73 -2.60 -5.46 3.03
CA TYR A 73 -3.20 -5.03 1.78
C TYR A 73 -2.33 -5.43 0.60
N VAL A 74 -2.96 -5.51 -0.57
CA VAL A 74 -2.30 -5.84 -1.84
C VAL A 74 -2.42 -4.63 -2.74
N VAL A 75 -1.31 -4.22 -3.35
CA VAL A 75 -1.32 -3.29 -4.48
C VAL A 75 -1.15 -4.12 -5.74
N GLU A 76 -2.10 -3.99 -6.65
CA GLU A 76 -2.06 -4.56 -7.99
C GLU A 76 -1.77 -3.43 -8.99
N MET A 77 -0.68 -3.58 -9.72
CA MET A 77 -0.27 -2.71 -10.81
C MET A 77 -0.70 -3.32 -12.13
N ILE A 78 -1.55 -2.62 -12.87
CA ILE A 78 -2.21 -3.09 -14.11
C ILE A 78 -1.69 -2.25 -15.28
N PRO A 79 -0.86 -2.82 -16.17
CA PRO A 79 -0.44 -2.14 -17.39
C PRO A 79 -1.63 -1.97 -18.34
N SER A 80 -1.99 -0.73 -18.65
CA SER A 80 -3.14 -0.35 -19.47
C SER A 80 -2.66 0.53 -20.63
N GLY A 81 -2.23 -0.11 -21.72
CA GLY A 81 -1.66 0.57 -22.89
C GLY A 81 -0.39 1.36 -22.55
N ALA A 82 -0.47 2.68 -22.65
CA ALA A 82 0.61 3.61 -22.31
C ALA A 82 0.54 4.13 -20.86
N SER A 83 -0.40 3.62 -20.06
CA SER A 83 -0.61 4.01 -18.67
C SER A 83 -0.53 2.82 -17.71
N VAL A 84 -0.40 3.12 -16.43
CA VAL A 84 -0.47 2.14 -15.35
C VAL A 84 -1.65 2.50 -14.46
N GLU A 85 -2.52 1.51 -14.22
CA GLU A 85 -3.60 1.61 -13.25
C GLU A 85 -3.21 0.88 -11.96
N PHE A 86 -3.73 1.36 -10.84
CA PHE A 86 -3.52 0.74 -9.54
C PHE A 86 -4.84 0.28 -8.95
N ALA A 87 -4.85 -0.92 -8.38
CA ALA A 87 -5.94 -1.42 -7.56
C ALA A 87 -5.40 -1.83 -6.19
N VAL A 88 -6.11 -1.41 -5.13
CA VAL A 88 -5.75 -1.75 -3.76
C VAL A 88 -6.76 -2.75 -3.23
N TYR A 89 -6.30 -3.81 -2.58
CA TYR A 89 -7.14 -4.81 -1.93
C TYR A 89 -6.84 -4.85 -0.45
N ILE A 90 -7.88 -4.78 0.38
CA ILE A 90 -7.76 -4.92 1.84
C ILE A 90 -8.61 -6.11 2.25
N ASN A 91 -8.03 -7.08 2.96
CA ASN A 91 -8.71 -8.34 3.32
C ASN A 91 -9.36 -9.04 2.10
N GLY A 92 -8.70 -8.99 0.94
CA GLY A 92 -9.18 -9.56 -0.32
C GLY A 92 -10.29 -8.76 -1.03
N ARG A 93 -10.71 -7.61 -0.48
CA ARG A 93 -11.72 -6.74 -1.09
C ARG A 93 -11.06 -5.58 -1.82
N LYS A 94 -11.41 -5.42 -3.10
CA LYS A 94 -10.95 -4.29 -3.93
C LYS A 94 -11.52 -2.98 -3.39
N GLN A 95 -10.64 -2.05 -3.04
CA GLN A 95 -10.97 -0.67 -2.78
C GLN A 95 -11.28 0.00 -4.12
N GLY A 96 -12.52 0.47 -4.29
CA GLY A 96 -12.96 1.07 -5.56
C GLY A 96 -12.19 2.35 -5.90
N SER A 97 -12.30 2.80 -7.15
CA SER A 97 -11.66 4.04 -7.64
C SER A 97 -12.07 5.32 -6.89
N HIS A 98 -13.21 5.32 -6.19
CA HIS A 98 -13.62 6.43 -5.33
C HIS A 98 -12.89 6.44 -3.98
N ASN A 99 -12.30 5.31 -3.59
CA ASN A 99 -11.54 5.18 -2.36
C ASN A 99 -10.05 5.30 -2.61
N ALA A 100 -9.54 4.95 -3.79
CA ALA A 100 -8.11 5.02 -4.14
C ALA A 100 -7.82 6.16 -5.12
N CYS A 101 -6.99 7.13 -4.71
CA CYS A 101 -6.51 8.24 -5.55
C CYS A 101 -4.99 8.11 -5.73
N VAL A 102 -4.51 8.19 -6.97
CA VAL A 102 -3.09 8.13 -7.28
C VAL A 102 -2.56 9.54 -7.52
N ARG A 103 -1.52 9.92 -6.80
CA ARG A 103 -0.78 11.18 -6.96
C ARG A 103 0.63 10.87 -7.41
N PHE A 104 0.98 11.30 -8.62
CA PHE A 104 2.35 11.19 -9.12
C PHE A 104 3.18 12.34 -8.54
N GLU A 105 4.45 12.06 -8.25
CA GLU A 105 5.45 13.07 -7.88
C GLU A 105 6.06 13.76 -9.12
#